data_AF-A0A7W0WCI5-F1
#
_entry.id   AF-A0A7W0WCI5-F1
#
_cell.length_a   1.000
_cell.length_b   1.000
_cell.length_c   1.000
_cell.angle_alpha   90.00
_cell.angle_beta   90.00
_cell.angle_gamma   90.00
#
_symmetry.space_group_name_H-M   'P 1'
#
loop_
_entity.id
_entity.type
_entity.pdbx_description
1 polymer ?
#
loop_
_entity_poly.entity_id
_entity_poly.type
_entity_poly.pdbx_seq_one_letter_code
_entity_poly.pdbx_strand_id
1 'polypeptide(L)'
;MAVRAPQLHLTLRSFCLGAFVFLGRALEEGDDLPFAFEEHVQRGGPALYEYRPLVRTFIESRASALAGREDARIALDELLREPAAAIFARAHAGSRPSEEQALFRTILVSLLISTAESCGGFDWDDTSFERAYAELEGSLFGTERAYAAVAPLVGISVVTQVELGDGIRIRAAATGELAHHWPEAQGLLPPDFGREVDRYCVLELERGLEAGEEPPDAPAELADAVSAIRLATAAPVAAGPVLFERLDWRPFGIRPVLP
;
A
#
# COMPACT_ATOMS: atom_id res chain seq x y z
N MET A 1 -23.75 12.46 3.36
CA MET A 1 -22.68 13.45 3.60
C MET A 1 -22.44 14.15 2.26
N ALA A 2 -22.15 15.46 2.23
CA ALA A 2 -21.85 16.12 0.96
C ALA A 2 -20.42 15.76 0.55
N VAL A 3 -20.25 15.31 -0.69
CA VAL A 3 -18.94 15.05 -1.31
C VAL A 3 -18.16 16.37 -1.39
N ARG A 4 -16.91 16.37 -0.92
CA ARG A 4 -16.05 17.56 -0.85
C ARG A 4 -15.57 18.01 -2.23
N ALA A 5 -15.27 17.06 -3.11
CA ALA A 5 -14.84 17.30 -4.49
C ALA A 5 -15.79 16.60 -5.49
N PRO A 6 -16.94 17.20 -5.85
CA PRO A 6 -17.98 16.53 -6.66
C PRO A 6 -17.51 16.09 -8.04
N GLN A 7 -16.63 16.85 -8.69
CA GLN A 7 -16.08 16.49 -10.00
C GLN A 7 -15.14 15.31 -9.90
N LEU A 8 -14.25 15.31 -8.90
CA LEU A 8 -13.35 14.20 -8.64
C LEU A 8 -14.13 12.92 -8.30
N HIS A 9 -15.18 13.01 -7.48
CA HIS A 9 -16.07 11.87 -7.23
C HIS A 9 -16.66 11.31 -8.52
N LEU A 10 -17.20 12.17 -9.39
CA LEU A 10 -17.83 11.75 -10.62
C LEU A 10 -16.85 11.08 -11.59
N THR A 11 -15.64 11.63 -11.75
CA THR A 11 -14.62 11.05 -12.64
C THR A 11 -14.07 9.74 -12.11
N LEU A 12 -13.82 9.65 -10.80
CA LEU A 12 -13.39 8.41 -10.15
C LEU A 12 -14.47 7.32 -10.21
N ARG A 13 -15.74 7.68 -9.98
CA ARG A 13 -16.86 6.75 -10.13
C ARG A 13 -17.00 6.23 -11.56
N SER A 14 -16.86 7.13 -12.53
CA SER A 14 -16.93 6.79 -13.95
C SER A 14 -15.81 5.83 -14.35
N PHE A 15 -14.59 6.06 -13.86
CA PHE A 15 -13.48 5.14 -14.04
C PHE A 15 -13.76 3.76 -13.43
N CYS A 16 -14.21 3.69 -12.17
CA CYS A 16 -14.50 2.41 -11.51
C CYS A 16 -15.61 1.64 -12.25
N LEU A 17 -16.70 2.30 -12.63
CA LEU A 17 -17.77 1.70 -13.44
C LEU A 17 -17.25 1.14 -14.76
N GLY A 18 -16.48 1.94 -15.50
CA GLY A 18 -15.90 1.53 -16.77
C GLY A 18 -14.93 0.35 -16.64
N ALA A 19 -14.13 0.34 -15.57
CA ALA A 19 -13.23 -0.75 -15.24
C ALA A 19 -13.99 -2.03 -14.86
N PHE A 20 -15.07 -1.94 -14.07
CA PHE A 20 -15.92 -3.08 -13.74
C PHE A 20 -16.51 -3.75 -14.98
N VAL A 21 -17.04 -2.96 -15.91
CA VAL A 21 -17.56 -3.48 -17.20
C VAL A 21 -16.47 -4.19 -18.00
N PHE A 22 -15.26 -3.63 -18.03
CA PHE A 22 -14.15 -4.21 -18.77
C PHE A 22 -13.61 -5.50 -18.16
N LEU A 23 -13.46 -5.52 -16.84
CA LEU A 23 -12.96 -6.68 -16.12
C LEU A 23 -14.03 -7.79 -16.06
N GLY A 24 -15.30 -7.43 -15.90
CA GLY A 24 -16.42 -8.36 -15.97
C GLY A 24 -16.52 -9.06 -17.33
N ARG A 25 -16.36 -8.32 -18.44
CA ARG A 25 -16.31 -8.92 -19.79
C ARG A 25 -15.17 -9.91 -19.96
N ALA A 26 -13.99 -9.60 -19.44
CA ALA A 26 -12.86 -10.51 -19.49
C ALA A 26 -13.19 -11.87 -18.83
N LEU A 27 -13.92 -11.85 -17.72
CA LEU A 27 -14.40 -13.07 -17.05
C LEU A 27 -15.47 -13.80 -17.87
N GLU A 28 -16.41 -13.07 -18.48
CA GLU A 28 -17.41 -13.65 -19.38
C GLU A 28 -16.77 -14.32 -20.61
N GLU A 29 -15.66 -13.77 -21.09
CA GLU A 29 -14.86 -14.30 -22.21
C GLU A 29 -13.98 -15.49 -21.82
N GLY A 30 -13.93 -15.85 -20.53
CA GLY A 30 -13.29 -17.06 -20.03
C GLY A 30 -11.96 -16.86 -19.30
N ASP A 31 -11.59 -15.62 -18.97
CA ASP A 31 -10.46 -15.39 -18.08
C ASP A 31 -10.76 -15.92 -16.67
N ASP A 32 -9.75 -16.51 -16.02
CA ASP A 32 -9.90 -17.10 -14.69
C ASP A 32 -9.65 -16.04 -13.60
N LEU A 33 -10.58 -15.94 -12.65
CA LEU A 33 -10.42 -15.18 -11.42
C LEU A 33 -9.99 -16.14 -10.33
N PRO A 34 -8.72 -16.10 -9.86
CA PRO A 34 -8.27 -17.03 -8.85
C PRO A 34 -9.02 -16.82 -7.53
N PHE A 35 -9.19 -17.89 -6.75
CA PHE A 35 -9.84 -17.87 -5.44
C PHE A 35 -8.88 -18.38 -4.36
N ALA A 36 -8.90 -17.72 -3.21
CA ALA A 36 -8.30 -18.25 -1.99
C ALA A 36 -9.38 -18.97 -1.15
N PHE A 37 -8.96 -20.06 -0.53
CA PHE A 37 -9.75 -20.81 0.43
C PHE A 37 -9.22 -20.50 1.82
N GLU A 38 -10.04 -19.85 2.65
CA GLU A 38 -9.71 -19.56 4.04
C GLU A 38 -10.58 -20.40 4.97
N GLU A 39 -9.92 -21.15 5.86
CA GLU A 39 -10.57 -21.92 6.91
C GLU A 39 -10.46 -21.14 8.24
N HIS A 40 -11.58 -20.62 8.72
CA HIS A 40 -11.67 -19.96 10.00
C HIS A 40 -12.04 -20.98 11.08
N VAL A 41 -11.03 -21.46 11.81
CA VAL A 41 -11.23 -22.36 12.96
C VAL A 41 -11.28 -21.55 14.26
N GLN A 42 -12.47 -21.43 14.85
CA GLN A 42 -12.58 -20.94 16.23
C GLN A 42 -12.33 -22.08 17.22
N ARG A 43 -11.65 -21.81 18.34
CA ARG A 43 -11.39 -22.81 19.40
C ARG A 43 -12.71 -23.43 19.89
N GLY A 44 -12.94 -24.69 19.54
CA GLY A 44 -14.12 -25.47 19.96
C GLY A 44 -15.39 -25.26 19.12
N GLY A 45 -15.31 -24.52 18.01
CA GLY A 45 -16.42 -24.30 17.07
C GLY A 45 -16.24 -25.04 15.73
N PRO A 46 -17.28 -25.09 14.89
CA PRO A 46 -17.18 -25.60 13.52
C PRO A 46 -16.25 -24.72 12.68
N ALA A 47 -15.53 -25.33 11.75
CA ALA A 47 -14.74 -24.61 10.76
C ALA A 47 -15.67 -23.85 9.80
N LEU A 48 -15.44 -22.55 9.62
CA LEU A 48 -16.11 -21.76 8.58
C LEU A 48 -15.19 -21.68 7.37
N TYR A 49 -15.75 -21.98 6.20
CA TYR A 49 -15.03 -21.93 4.93
C TYR A 49 -15.44 -20.71 4.15
N GLU A 50 -14.47 -19.86 3.81
CA GLU A 50 -14.67 -18.67 3.00
C GLU A 50 -13.93 -18.82 1.68
N TYR A 51 -14.66 -18.63 0.57
CA TYR A 51 -14.09 -18.50 -0.76
C TYR A 51 -13.96 -17.01 -1.09
N ARG A 52 -12.72 -16.51 -1.10
CA ARG A 52 -12.46 -15.11 -1.41
C ARG A 52 -11.84 -14.98 -2.81
N PRO A 53 -12.48 -14.24 -3.74
CA PRO A 53 -11.88 -13.97 -5.03
C PRO A 53 -10.64 -13.09 -4.88
N LEU A 54 -9.57 -13.47 -5.55
CA LEU A 54 -8.29 -12.76 -5.56
C LEU A 54 -8.30 -11.64 -6.62
N VAL A 55 -9.20 -10.68 -6.43
CA VAL A 55 -9.45 -9.56 -7.37
C VAL A 55 -8.23 -8.66 -7.57
N ARG A 56 -7.39 -8.48 -6.54
CA ARG A 56 -6.18 -7.66 -6.60
C ARG A 56 -5.25 -8.06 -7.74
N THR A 57 -4.81 -9.32 -7.76
CA THR A 57 -3.90 -9.84 -8.78
C THR A 57 -4.51 -9.79 -10.18
N PHE A 58 -5.83 -10.02 -10.27
CA PHE A 58 -6.56 -9.91 -11.52
C PHE A 58 -6.58 -8.48 -12.08
N ILE A 59 -6.78 -7.48 -11.22
CA ILE A 59 -6.75 -6.05 -11.57
C ILE A 59 -5.32 -5.62 -11.93
N GLU A 60 -4.34 -5.96 -11.11
CA GLU A 60 -2.93 -5.57 -11.29
C GLU A 60 -2.36 -6.08 -12.61
N SER A 61 -2.66 -7.32 -13.00
CA SER A 61 -2.22 -7.87 -14.30
C SER A 61 -2.80 -7.14 -15.51
N ARG A 62 -3.88 -6.37 -15.32
CA ARG A 62 -4.57 -5.57 -16.36
C ARG A 62 -4.37 -4.07 -16.19
N ALA A 63 -3.54 -3.64 -15.23
CA ALA A 63 -3.30 -2.23 -14.92
C ALA A 63 -2.86 -1.41 -16.15
N SER A 64 -2.02 -1.98 -17.02
CA SER A 64 -1.57 -1.31 -18.26
C SER A 64 -2.72 -1.05 -19.23
N ALA A 65 -3.61 -2.02 -19.42
CA ALA A 65 -4.79 -1.86 -20.28
C ALA A 65 -5.77 -0.84 -19.69
N LEU A 66 -5.97 -0.86 -18.37
CA LEU A 66 -6.80 0.11 -17.65
C LEU A 66 -6.26 1.54 -17.78
N ALA A 67 -4.94 1.73 -17.67
CA ALA A 67 -4.30 3.04 -17.80
C ALA A 67 -4.49 3.66 -19.19
N GLY A 68 -4.63 2.84 -20.23
CA GLY A 68 -4.84 3.30 -21.60
C GLY A 68 -6.26 3.81 -21.90
N ARG A 69 -7.21 3.62 -20.98
CA ARG A 69 -8.62 3.99 -21.21
C ARG A 69 -8.88 5.48 -21.04
N GLU A 70 -9.90 5.97 -21.75
CA GLU A 70 -10.28 7.37 -21.71
C GLU A 70 -10.81 7.81 -20.33
N ASP A 71 -11.60 6.97 -19.67
CA ASP A 71 -12.10 7.21 -18.31
C ASP A 71 -10.97 7.31 -17.28
N ALA A 72 -9.94 6.46 -17.38
CA ALA A 72 -8.74 6.55 -16.55
C ALA A 72 -7.99 7.88 -16.77
N ARG A 73 -7.83 8.30 -18.02
CA ARG A 73 -7.15 9.57 -18.36
C ARG A 73 -7.90 10.78 -17.82
N ILE A 74 -9.22 10.80 -17.95
CA ILE A 74 -10.06 11.89 -17.41
C ILE A 74 -9.94 11.95 -15.88
N ALA A 75 -9.97 10.80 -15.20
CA ALA A 75 -9.79 10.75 -13.76
C ALA A 75 -8.40 11.21 -13.31
N LEU A 76 -7.34 10.86 -14.05
CA LEU A 76 -5.98 11.33 -13.79
C LEU A 76 -5.82 12.84 -13.99
N ASP A 77 -6.38 13.39 -15.06
CA ASP A 77 -6.37 14.84 -15.31
C ASP A 77 -7.01 15.62 -14.15
N GLU A 78 -8.07 15.07 -13.56
CA GLU A 78 -8.73 15.69 -12.41
C GLU A 78 -7.90 15.54 -11.12
N LEU A 79 -7.28 14.39 -10.90
CA LEU A 79 -6.37 14.17 -9.77
C LEU A 79 -5.14 15.08 -9.83
N LEU A 80 -4.58 15.33 -11.02
CA LEU A 80 -3.45 16.25 -11.20
C LEU A 80 -3.81 17.71 -10.86
N ARG A 81 -5.08 18.09 -11.00
CA ARG A 81 -5.56 19.43 -10.65
C ARG A 81 -5.89 19.58 -9.17
N GLU A 82 -6.06 18.46 -8.45
CA GLU A 82 -6.45 18.44 -7.04
C GLU A 82 -5.21 18.55 -6.13
N PRO A 83 -5.00 19.68 -5.42
CA PRO A 83 -3.84 19.85 -4.54
C PRO A 83 -3.76 18.79 -3.44
N ALA A 84 -4.90 18.30 -2.94
CA ALA A 84 -4.95 17.26 -1.92
C ALA A 84 -4.34 15.92 -2.38
N ALA A 85 -4.26 15.69 -3.69
CA ALA A 85 -3.69 14.50 -4.30
C ALA A 85 -2.17 14.60 -4.53
N ALA A 86 -1.57 15.79 -4.42
CA ALA A 86 -0.17 16.04 -4.80
C ALA A 86 0.85 15.14 -4.06
N ILE A 87 0.58 14.81 -2.79
CA ILE A 87 1.41 13.88 -2.01
C ILE A 87 1.44 12.47 -2.61
N PHE A 88 0.34 12.02 -3.21
CA PHE A 88 0.25 10.73 -3.91
C PHE A 88 0.92 10.76 -5.29
N ALA A 89 1.07 11.93 -5.92
CA ALA A 89 1.79 12.05 -7.18
C ALA A 89 3.29 11.76 -7.06
N ARG A 90 3.84 11.81 -5.83
CA ARG A 90 5.23 11.46 -5.53
C ARG A 90 5.37 10.06 -4.93
N ALA A 91 4.26 9.38 -4.70
CA ALA A 91 4.24 8.00 -4.26
C ALA A 91 4.90 7.10 -5.33
N HIS A 92 5.60 6.05 -4.92
CA HIS A 92 6.36 5.17 -5.81
C HIS A 92 7.48 5.87 -6.61
N ALA A 93 8.02 7.01 -6.17
CA ALA A 93 9.16 7.71 -6.78
C ALA A 93 10.47 6.89 -6.73
N GLY A 94 10.50 5.77 -7.43
CA GLY A 94 11.70 5.12 -7.93
C GLY A 94 12.29 5.93 -9.08
N SER A 95 13.20 5.34 -9.85
CA SER A 95 14.05 6.10 -10.78
C SER A 95 13.33 6.78 -11.96
N ARG A 96 12.05 6.48 -12.27
CA ARG A 96 11.33 7.00 -13.48
C ARG A 96 9.78 7.08 -13.50
N PRO A 97 8.97 6.90 -12.44
CA PRO A 97 7.51 7.04 -12.61
C PRO A 97 7.12 8.51 -12.81
N SER A 98 6.21 8.78 -13.74
CA SER A 98 5.55 10.08 -13.87
C SER A 98 4.52 10.25 -12.74
N GLU A 99 4.18 11.50 -12.42
CA GLU A 99 3.11 11.83 -11.47
C GLU A 99 1.79 11.12 -11.81
N GLU A 100 1.44 11.05 -13.09
CA GLU A 100 0.29 10.29 -13.60
C GLU A 100 0.34 8.82 -13.22
N GLN A 101 1.51 8.17 -13.39
CA GLN A 101 1.67 6.75 -13.10
C GLN A 101 1.59 6.49 -11.59
N ALA A 102 2.12 7.40 -10.77
CA ALA A 102 2.01 7.36 -9.33
C ALA A 102 0.54 7.47 -8.87
N LEU A 103 -0.19 8.47 -9.37
CA LEU A 103 -1.62 8.67 -9.07
C LEU A 103 -2.47 7.50 -9.55
N PHE A 104 -2.18 6.95 -10.74
CA PHE A 104 -2.87 5.79 -11.27
C PHE A 104 -2.75 4.59 -10.33
N ARG A 105 -1.53 4.25 -9.90
CA ARG A 105 -1.30 3.10 -9.02
C ARG A 105 -1.84 3.32 -7.62
N THR A 106 -1.61 4.50 -7.04
CA THR A 106 -1.93 4.76 -5.63
C THR A 106 -3.40 5.07 -5.38
N ILE A 107 -4.06 5.78 -6.30
CA ILE A 107 -5.45 6.19 -6.15
C ILE A 107 -6.37 5.32 -6.99
N LEU A 108 -6.21 5.30 -8.32
CA LEU A 108 -7.19 4.65 -9.20
C LEU A 108 -7.22 3.13 -8.99
N VAL A 109 -6.07 2.47 -9.03
CA VAL A 109 -5.99 1.01 -8.85
C VAL A 109 -6.41 0.62 -7.43
N SER A 110 -5.97 1.35 -6.40
CA SER A 110 -6.37 1.08 -5.01
C SER A 110 -7.88 1.24 -4.77
N LEU A 111 -8.49 2.30 -5.32
CA LEU A 111 -9.93 2.53 -5.23
C LEU A 111 -10.72 1.42 -5.94
N LEU A 112 -10.26 1.02 -7.13
CA LEU A 112 -10.85 -0.08 -7.89
C LEU A 112 -10.78 -1.41 -7.14
N ILE A 113 -9.62 -1.73 -6.55
CA ILE A 113 -9.43 -2.96 -5.76
C ILE A 113 -10.34 -2.94 -4.53
N SER A 114 -10.35 -1.86 -3.75
CA SER A 114 -11.18 -1.75 -2.55
C SER A 114 -12.68 -1.90 -2.87
N THR A 115 -13.11 -1.30 -4.00
CA THR A 115 -14.50 -1.44 -4.49
C THR A 115 -14.79 -2.88 -4.89
N ALA A 116 -13.94 -3.51 -5.71
CA ALA A 116 -14.15 -4.89 -6.18
C ALA A 116 -14.08 -5.94 -5.06
N GLU A 117 -13.18 -5.75 -4.08
CA GLU A 117 -13.12 -6.61 -2.89
C GLU A 117 -14.41 -6.51 -2.07
N SER A 118 -14.95 -5.30 -1.90
CA SER A 118 -16.20 -5.07 -1.17
C SER A 118 -17.42 -5.66 -1.90
N CYS A 119 -17.39 -5.66 -3.24
CA CYS A 119 -18.40 -6.30 -4.08
C CYS A 119 -18.27 -7.84 -4.11
N GLY A 120 -17.13 -8.41 -3.70
CA GLY A 120 -16.83 -9.83 -3.90
C GLY A 120 -16.60 -10.20 -5.38
N GLY A 121 -16.16 -9.26 -6.21
CA GLY A 121 -15.97 -9.45 -7.65
C GLY A 121 -16.27 -8.20 -8.46
N PHE A 122 -16.71 -8.38 -9.71
CA PHE A 122 -17.02 -7.29 -10.65
C PHE A 122 -18.52 -7.08 -10.87
N ASP A 123 -19.35 -7.40 -9.87
CA ASP A 123 -20.76 -7.00 -9.83
C ASP A 123 -20.86 -5.64 -9.12
N TRP A 124 -21.30 -4.61 -9.84
CA TRP A 124 -21.25 -3.24 -9.34
C TRP A 124 -22.24 -3.02 -8.19
N ASP A 125 -21.74 -2.44 -7.10
CA ASP A 125 -22.56 -1.96 -6.00
C ASP A 125 -22.16 -0.51 -5.65
N ASP A 126 -23.14 0.40 -5.74
CA ASP A 126 -22.94 1.80 -5.39
C ASP A 126 -22.50 1.97 -3.93
N THR A 127 -22.98 1.14 -3.01
CA THR A 127 -22.63 1.30 -1.58
C THR A 127 -21.17 0.94 -1.29
N SER A 128 -20.65 -0.06 -2.01
CA SER A 128 -19.25 -0.47 -1.97
C SER A 128 -18.33 0.64 -2.52
N PHE A 129 -18.70 1.26 -3.64
CA PHE A 129 -17.96 2.39 -4.18
C PHE A 129 -17.98 3.59 -3.21
N GLU A 130 -19.15 3.99 -2.71
CA GLU A 130 -19.26 5.14 -1.81
C GLU A 130 -18.46 4.94 -0.51
N ARG A 131 -18.37 3.71 0.00
CA ARG A 131 -17.53 3.39 1.16
C ARG A 131 -16.04 3.54 0.83
N ALA A 132 -15.58 2.93 -0.26
CA ALA A 132 -14.19 3.02 -0.70
C ALA A 132 -13.78 4.47 -1.02
N TYR A 133 -14.69 5.23 -1.63
CA TYR A 133 -14.51 6.65 -1.90
C TYR A 133 -14.44 7.46 -0.62
N ALA A 134 -15.30 7.22 0.38
CA ALA A 134 -15.27 7.95 1.64
C ALA A 134 -13.93 7.78 2.39
N GLU A 135 -13.33 6.59 2.34
CA GLU A 135 -11.99 6.37 2.89
C GLU A 135 -10.90 7.12 2.11
N LEU A 136 -10.98 7.12 0.77
CA LEU A 136 -10.07 7.91 -0.07
C LEU A 136 -10.23 9.42 0.19
N GLU A 137 -11.47 9.93 0.27
CA GLU A 137 -11.79 11.32 0.57
C GLU A 137 -11.24 11.73 1.94
N GLY A 138 -11.34 10.83 2.94
CA GLY A 138 -10.72 10.99 4.25
C GLY A 138 -9.20 11.13 4.18
N SER A 139 -8.54 10.34 3.34
CA SER A 139 -7.08 10.40 3.14
C SER A 139 -6.64 11.63 2.32
N LEU A 140 -7.43 12.05 1.33
CA LEU A 140 -7.15 13.25 0.53
C LEU A 140 -7.31 14.53 1.38
N PHE A 141 -8.43 14.66 2.08
CA PHE A 141 -8.83 15.91 2.73
C PHE A 141 -8.79 15.84 4.27
N GLY A 142 -8.12 14.83 4.82
CA GLY A 142 -7.87 14.70 6.25
C GLY A 142 -6.99 15.83 6.78
N THR A 143 -7.20 16.21 8.04
CA THR A 143 -6.38 17.23 8.73
C THR A 143 -5.05 16.65 9.23
N GLU A 144 -5.01 15.33 9.42
CA GLU A 144 -3.85 14.56 9.85
C GLU A 144 -3.76 13.30 9.01
N ARG A 145 -2.53 12.85 8.73
CA ARG A 145 -2.24 11.59 8.01
C ARG A 145 -1.26 10.75 8.81
N ALA A 146 -1.39 9.45 8.70
CA ALA A 146 -0.44 8.52 9.33
C ALA A 146 0.60 8.08 8.29
N TYR A 147 1.84 8.52 8.46
CA TYR A 147 2.98 8.04 7.68
C TYR A 147 3.74 6.96 8.44
N ALA A 148 4.14 5.90 7.74
CA ALA A 148 5.04 4.90 8.28
C ALA A 148 6.08 4.46 7.24
N ALA A 149 7.31 4.19 7.66
CA ALA A 149 8.34 3.58 6.84
C ALA A 149 8.93 2.37 7.54
N VAL A 150 9.04 1.26 6.83
CA VAL A 150 9.54 -0.01 7.39
C VAL A 150 10.68 -0.54 6.55
N ALA A 151 11.83 -0.77 7.18
CA ALA A 151 12.99 -1.41 6.55
C ALA A 151 13.30 -2.75 7.25
N PRO A 152 13.56 -3.84 6.50
CA PRO A 152 14.13 -5.05 7.08
C PRO A 152 15.42 -4.73 7.84
N LEU A 153 15.63 -5.33 9.00
CA LEU A 153 16.84 -5.15 9.82
C LEU A 153 17.55 -6.50 9.96
N VAL A 154 18.85 -6.50 9.67
CA VAL A 154 19.73 -7.68 9.69
C VAL A 154 20.84 -7.49 10.72
N GLY A 155 21.25 -8.57 11.38
CA GLY A 155 22.38 -8.61 12.31
C GLY A 155 22.01 -8.32 13.76
N ILE A 156 20.71 -8.17 14.07
CA ILE A 156 20.20 -8.00 15.43
C ILE A 156 18.82 -8.63 15.59
N SER A 157 18.54 -9.06 16.82
CA SER A 157 17.26 -9.59 17.25
C SER A 157 16.77 -8.86 18.49
N VAL A 158 15.45 -8.69 18.59
CA VAL A 158 14.80 -8.12 19.78
C VAL A 158 13.69 -9.05 20.28
N VAL A 159 13.68 -9.33 21.58
CA VAL A 159 12.65 -10.19 22.20
C VAL A 159 11.32 -9.43 22.31
N THR A 160 11.40 -8.12 22.54
CA THR A 160 10.28 -7.19 22.58
C THR A 160 10.61 -5.97 21.72
N GLN A 161 9.61 -5.22 21.30
CA GLN A 161 9.81 -3.93 20.64
C GLN A 161 10.72 -3.01 21.47
N VAL A 162 11.60 -2.28 20.80
CA VAL A 162 12.54 -1.31 21.38
C VAL A 162 12.32 0.03 20.72
N GLU A 163 11.96 1.04 21.51
CA GLU A 163 11.86 2.43 21.05
C GLU A 163 13.26 3.06 20.98
N LEU A 164 13.57 3.69 19.85
CA LEU A 164 14.82 4.42 19.64
C LEU A 164 14.65 5.94 19.79
N GLY A 165 13.40 6.43 19.73
CA GLY A 165 13.07 7.87 19.78
C GLY A 165 12.59 8.39 18.42
N ASP A 166 11.99 9.58 18.42
CA ASP A 166 11.53 10.31 17.21
C ASP A 166 10.59 9.51 16.29
N GLY A 167 9.82 8.59 16.88
CA GLY A 167 8.91 7.69 16.17
C GLY A 167 9.58 6.47 15.57
N ILE A 168 10.88 6.26 15.81
CA ILE A 168 11.65 5.11 15.33
C ILE A 168 11.67 4.01 16.38
N ARG A 169 11.41 2.78 15.95
CA ARG A 169 11.42 1.58 16.78
C ARG A 169 11.99 0.36 16.04
N ILE A 170 12.54 -0.58 16.80
CA ILE A 170 12.87 -1.93 16.33
C ILE A 170 11.79 -2.87 16.83
N ARG A 171 11.23 -3.69 15.94
CA ARG A 171 10.28 -4.74 16.31
C ARG A 171 10.43 -5.97 15.44
N ALA A 172 9.81 -7.08 15.85
CA ALA A 172 9.66 -8.23 14.98
C ALA A 172 8.80 -7.86 13.75
N ALA A 173 9.18 -8.37 12.58
CA ALA A 173 8.36 -8.31 11.39
C ALA A 173 7.07 -9.11 11.61
N ALA A 174 5.90 -8.55 11.31
CA ALA A 174 4.67 -9.32 11.34
C ALA A 174 4.60 -10.26 10.13
N THR A 175 4.03 -11.45 10.31
CA THR A 175 3.94 -12.45 9.24
C THR A 175 3.17 -11.88 8.04
N GLY A 176 3.80 -11.87 6.88
CA GLY A 176 3.19 -11.38 5.65
C GLY A 176 3.04 -9.85 5.55
N GLU A 177 3.51 -9.07 6.53
CA GLU A 177 3.34 -7.60 6.56
C GLU A 177 3.74 -6.91 5.25
N LEU A 178 4.95 -7.18 4.77
CA LEU A 178 5.48 -6.53 3.58
C LEU A 178 4.89 -7.15 2.30
N ALA A 179 4.67 -8.46 2.28
CA ALA A 179 4.12 -9.18 1.13
C ALA A 179 2.63 -8.90 0.89
N HIS A 180 1.87 -8.61 1.96
CA HIS A 180 0.44 -8.31 1.89
C HIS A 180 0.16 -6.96 1.22
N HIS A 181 1.02 -5.97 1.49
CA HIS A 181 0.89 -4.63 0.94
C HIS A 181 1.70 -4.42 -0.36
N TRP A 182 2.74 -5.24 -0.58
CA TRP A 182 3.57 -5.23 -1.80
C TRP A 182 3.85 -6.65 -2.28
N PRO A 183 3.08 -7.17 -3.24
CA PRO A 183 3.40 -8.46 -3.89
C PRO A 183 4.82 -8.47 -4.49
N GLU A 184 5.29 -7.32 -5.00
CA GLU A 184 6.64 -7.16 -5.54
C GLU A 184 7.75 -7.07 -4.48
N ALA A 185 7.41 -7.08 -3.18
CA ALA A 185 8.41 -7.20 -2.12
C ALA A 185 9.17 -8.54 -2.22
N GLN A 186 8.60 -9.54 -2.90
CA GLN A 186 9.22 -10.83 -3.14
C GLN A 186 10.46 -10.68 -4.03
N GLY A 187 11.64 -10.72 -3.41
CA GLY A 187 12.94 -10.48 -4.07
C GLY A 187 13.62 -9.17 -3.67
N LEU A 188 12.92 -8.28 -2.96
CA LEU A 188 13.48 -7.04 -2.40
C LEU A 188 13.87 -7.18 -0.93
N LEU A 189 13.44 -8.25 -0.26
CA LEU A 189 13.83 -8.55 1.11
C LEU A 189 15.21 -9.23 1.16
N PRO A 190 15.97 -9.07 2.26
CA PRO A 190 17.18 -9.84 2.48
C PRO A 190 16.94 -11.35 2.35
N PRO A 191 17.94 -12.14 1.89
CA PRO A 191 17.84 -13.59 1.85
C PRO A 191 17.49 -14.17 3.23
N ASP A 192 16.53 -15.09 3.25
CA ASP A 192 16.04 -15.78 4.46
C ASP A 192 15.44 -14.84 5.53
N PHE A 193 14.98 -13.65 5.13
CA PHE A 193 14.25 -12.75 6.02
C PHE A 193 12.97 -13.39 6.57
N GLY A 194 12.71 -13.21 7.86
CA GLY A 194 11.64 -13.82 8.63
C GLY A 194 11.90 -15.29 9.02
N ARG A 195 13.02 -15.88 8.60
CA ARG A 195 13.38 -17.28 8.91
C ARG A 195 14.58 -17.38 9.84
N GLU A 196 15.59 -16.55 9.62
CA GLU A 196 16.80 -16.51 10.44
C GLU A 196 16.64 -15.61 11.67
N VAL A 197 17.30 -15.99 12.77
CA VAL A 197 17.19 -15.29 14.07
C VAL A 197 17.79 -13.89 14.02
N ASP A 198 18.75 -13.62 13.14
CA ASP A 198 19.32 -12.28 12.94
C ASP A 198 18.65 -11.51 11.79
N ARG A 199 17.56 -12.05 11.21
CA ARG A 199 16.86 -11.49 10.04
C ARG A 199 15.35 -11.55 10.18
N TYR A 200 14.81 -11.28 11.37
CA TYR A 200 13.36 -11.23 11.58
C TYR A 200 12.85 -9.87 12.07
N CYS A 201 13.75 -8.92 12.33
CA CYS A 201 13.38 -7.60 12.83
C CYS A 201 13.17 -6.62 11.68
N VAL A 202 12.36 -5.61 11.93
CA VAL A 202 12.26 -4.40 11.10
C VAL A 202 12.62 -3.19 11.94
N LEU A 203 13.14 -2.18 11.26
CA LEU A 203 13.23 -0.83 11.75
C LEU A 203 12.03 -0.06 11.18
N GLU A 204 11.21 0.48 12.05
CA GLU A 204 9.97 1.19 11.71
C GLU A 204 10.05 2.64 12.17
N LEU A 205 9.71 3.56 11.29
CA LEU A 205 9.44 4.97 11.59
C LEU A 205 7.93 5.20 11.44
N GLU A 206 7.29 5.77 12.44
CA GLU A 206 5.90 6.25 12.37
C GLU A 206 5.82 7.74 12.70
N ARG A 207 5.06 8.50 11.90
CA ARG A 207 4.88 9.94 12.08
C ARG A 207 3.46 10.37 11.68
N GLY A 208 2.83 11.20 12.51
CA GLY A 208 1.64 11.94 12.10
C GLY A 208 2.07 13.13 11.24
N LEU A 209 1.40 13.35 10.12
CA LEU A 209 1.63 14.48 9.22
C LEU A 209 0.42 15.41 9.27
N GLU A 210 0.65 16.70 9.46
CA GLU A 210 -0.39 17.71 9.31
C GLU A 210 -0.78 17.89 7.83
N ALA A 211 -1.94 18.52 7.58
CA ALA A 211 -2.39 18.79 6.22
C ALA A 211 -1.37 19.64 5.43
N GLY A 212 -0.83 19.06 4.35
CA GLY A 212 0.17 19.71 3.48
C GLY A 212 1.62 19.52 3.94
N GLU A 213 1.85 18.85 5.06
CA GLU A 213 3.20 18.45 5.48
C GLU A 213 3.73 17.34 4.55
N GLU A 214 5.00 17.45 4.16
CA GLU A 214 5.65 16.45 3.32
C GLU A 214 6.14 15.26 4.16
N PRO A 215 6.10 14.03 3.63
CA PRO A 215 6.70 12.88 4.29
C PRO A 215 8.18 13.12 4.62
N PRO A 216 8.67 12.59 5.76
CA PRO A 216 10.07 12.73 6.15
C PRO A 216 11.01 11.99 5.18
N ASP A 217 12.30 12.30 5.23
CA ASP A 217 13.31 11.53 4.48
C ASP A 217 13.65 10.24 5.23
N ALA A 218 12.71 9.30 5.22
CA ALA A 218 12.86 8.02 5.92
C ALA A 218 14.16 7.26 5.60
N PRO A 219 14.68 7.20 4.36
CA PRO A 219 15.96 6.55 4.11
C PRO A 219 17.10 7.13 4.94
N ALA A 220 17.15 8.46 5.09
CA ALA A 220 18.19 9.13 5.88
C ALA A 220 17.98 8.86 7.38
N GLU A 221 16.76 9.02 7.89
CA GLU A 221 16.46 8.79 9.31
C GLU A 221 16.73 7.34 9.73
N LEU A 222 16.36 6.37 8.90
CA LEU A 222 16.62 4.95 9.16
C LEU A 222 18.13 4.62 9.05
N ALA A 223 18.87 5.26 8.14
CA ALA A 223 20.33 5.10 8.04
C ALA A 223 21.05 5.65 9.28
N ASP A 224 20.60 6.79 9.80
CA ASP A 224 21.11 7.38 11.05
C ASP A 224 20.83 6.46 12.24
N ALA A 225 19.62 5.89 12.32
CA ALA A 225 19.28 4.91 13.35
C ALA A 225 20.15 3.63 13.26
N VAL A 226 20.38 3.09 12.06
CA VAL A 226 21.32 1.96 11.87
C VAL A 226 22.73 2.32 12.35
N SER A 227 23.21 3.52 12.02
CA SER A 227 24.50 4.02 12.47
C SER A 227 24.58 4.14 14.00
N ALA A 228 23.54 4.66 14.64
CA ALA A 228 23.44 4.74 16.09
C ALA A 228 23.45 3.36 16.75
N ILE A 229 22.71 2.38 16.21
CA ILE A 229 22.71 1.00 16.71
C ILE A 229 24.11 0.39 16.60
N ARG A 230 24.78 0.53 15.45
CA ARG A 230 26.16 0.06 15.24
C ARG A 230 27.11 0.65 16.29
N LEU A 231 27.01 1.95 16.58
CA LEU A 231 27.84 2.62 17.58
C LEU A 231 27.54 2.14 19.00
N ALA A 232 26.27 1.94 19.35
CA ALA A 232 25.86 1.53 20.69
C ALA A 232 26.18 0.06 21.01
N THR A 233 26.15 -0.81 20.00
CA THR A 233 26.22 -2.27 20.19
C THR A 233 27.51 -2.90 19.67
N ALA A 234 28.27 -2.18 18.84
CA ALA A 234 29.37 -2.73 18.02
C ALA A 234 28.96 -3.94 17.15
N ALA A 235 27.65 -4.15 16.91
CA ALA A 235 27.13 -5.25 16.12
C ALA A 235 27.14 -4.92 14.62
N PRO A 236 27.32 -5.93 13.75
CA PRO A 236 27.28 -5.76 12.30
C PRO A 236 25.84 -5.64 11.79
N VAL A 237 25.16 -4.57 12.19
CA VAL A 237 23.74 -4.32 11.84
C VAL A 237 23.64 -3.67 10.47
N ALA A 238 22.63 -4.03 9.68
CA ALA A 238 22.34 -3.38 8.41
C ALA A 238 20.83 -3.33 8.16
N ALA A 239 20.35 -2.27 7.50
CA ALA A 239 19.04 -2.27 6.89
C ALA A 239 19.05 -3.09 5.60
N GLY A 240 17.89 -3.61 5.20
CA GLY A 240 17.67 -4.23 3.91
C GLY A 240 17.86 -3.24 2.75
N PRO A 241 17.90 -3.73 1.49
CA PRO A 241 18.25 -2.89 0.33
C PRO A 241 17.21 -1.81 0.02
N VAL A 242 15.99 -1.96 0.54
CA VAL A 242 14.88 -1.01 0.37
C VAL A 242 14.09 -0.87 1.67
N LEU A 243 13.36 0.23 1.76
CA LEU A 243 12.30 0.45 2.74
C LEU A 243 10.95 0.57 2.04
N PHE A 244 9.89 0.31 2.79
CA PHE A 244 8.50 0.33 2.34
C PHE A 244 7.75 1.42 3.10
N GLU A 245 7.16 2.37 2.38
CA GLU A 245 6.44 3.51 2.95
C GLU A 245 4.93 3.30 2.86
N ARG A 246 4.22 3.66 3.91
CA ARG A 246 2.76 3.67 3.99
C ARG A 246 2.27 5.07 4.30
N LEU A 247 1.15 5.43 3.68
CA LEU A 247 0.38 6.63 4.02
C LEU A 247 -1.06 6.20 4.28
N ASP A 248 -1.57 6.51 5.46
CA ASP A 248 -2.87 6.06 5.96
C ASP A 248 -3.07 4.54 5.79
N TRP A 249 -2.01 3.79 6.09
CA TRP A 249 -1.95 2.32 6.00
C TRP A 249 -2.07 1.74 4.58
N ARG A 250 -1.98 2.59 3.55
CA ARG A 250 -1.96 2.20 2.15
C ARG A 250 -0.52 2.26 1.60
N PRO A 251 -0.17 1.42 0.62
CA PRO A 251 1.13 1.47 -0.05
C PRO A 251 1.43 2.87 -0.59
N PHE A 252 2.52 3.49 -0.12
CA PHE A 252 2.97 4.81 -0.58
C PHE A 252 4.21 4.70 -1.47
N GLY A 253 5.18 3.86 -1.13
CA GLY A 253 6.38 3.75 -1.95
C GLY A 253 7.35 2.67 -1.52
N ILE A 254 8.29 2.38 -2.41
CA ILE A 254 9.48 1.59 -2.10
C ILE A 254 10.67 2.46 -2.44
N ARG A 255 11.56 2.72 -1.47
CA ARG A 255 12.74 3.56 -1.66
C ARG A 255 14.01 2.77 -1.32
N PRO A 256 15.12 2.97 -2.06
CA PRO A 256 16.39 2.36 -1.70
C PRO A 256 16.86 2.89 -0.34
N VAL A 257 17.41 2.01 0.49
CA VAL A 257 18.13 2.40 1.70
C VAL A 257 19.60 2.49 1.34
N LEU A 258 20.22 3.64 1.60
CA LEU A 258 21.66 3.78 1.44
C LEU A 258 22.37 3.00 2.56
N PRO A 259 23.44 2.24 2.27
CA PRO A 259 24.11 1.33 3.22
C PRO A 259 24.86 2.01 4.38
#